data_AF-A0A522EBL1-F1
#
_entry.id   AF-A0A522EBL1-F1
#
_cell.length_a   1.000
_cell.length_b   1.000
_cell.length_c   1.000
_cell.angle_alpha   90.00
_cell.angle_beta   90.00
_cell.angle_gamma   90.00
#
_symmetry.space_group_name_H-M   'P 1'
#
loop_
_entity.id
_entity.type
_entity.pdbx_description
1 polymer ?
#
loop_
_entity_poly.entity_id
_entity_poly.type
_entity_poly.pdbx_seq_one_letter_code
_entity_poly.pdbx_strand_id
1 'polypeptide(L)'
;MTRKLTLSISEKTVLKARRISRKRGKSISRMVEEYLNSIIEKENKTETAIDQINKLMEPYRKKIKLPEKVDYKEMVRQWRYEDYMKESEKRMKSTGKKSKQ
;
A
#
# COMPACT_ATOMS: atom_id res chain seq x y z
N MET A 1 -5.47 0.47 -25.70
CA MET A 1 -5.46 1.56 -26.71
C MET A 1 -4.01 1.89 -27.04
N THR A 2 -3.63 2.04 -28.32
CA THR A 2 -2.26 2.38 -28.70
C THR A 2 -2.06 3.90 -28.71
N ARG A 3 -0.98 4.40 -28.12
CA ARG A 3 -0.60 5.82 -28.12
C ARG A 3 0.82 5.98 -28.66
N LYS A 4 1.08 7.12 -29.31
CA LYS A 4 2.40 7.46 -29.86
C LYS A 4 3.16 8.32 -28.86
N LEU A 5 4.39 7.90 -28.53
CA LEU A 5 5.34 8.67 -27.74
C LEU A 5 6.47 9.13 -28.67
N THR A 6 6.69 10.44 -28.77
CA THR A 6 7.77 11.02 -29.58
C THR A 6 8.91 11.44 -28.64
N LEU A 7 10.13 11.02 -28.96
CA LEU A 7 11.31 11.25 -28.12
C LEU A 7 12.41 11.92 -28.95
N SER A 8 13.07 12.93 -28.39
CA SER A 8 14.30 13.49 -28.95
C SER A 8 15.49 12.67 -28.48
N ILE A 9 16.19 12.01 -29.40
CA ILE A 9 17.30 11.10 -29.13
C ILE A 9 18.42 11.37 -30.13
N SER A 10 19.69 11.19 -29.73
CA SER A 10 20.82 11.37 -30.64
C SER A 10 20.76 10.43 -31.86
N GLU A 11 21.17 10.93 -33.02
CA GLU A 11 21.20 10.16 -34.27
C GLU A 11 22.08 8.91 -34.16
N LYS A 12 23.24 9.03 -33.51
CA LYS A 12 24.15 7.89 -33.26
C LYS A 12 23.45 6.75 -32.50
N THR A 13 22.58 7.08 -31.54
CA THR A 13 21.79 6.10 -30.80
C THR A 13 20.74 5.45 -31.69
N VAL A 14 20.05 6.22 -32.53
CA VAL A 14 19.04 5.70 -33.47
C VAL A 14 19.66 4.70 -34.45
N LEU A 15 20.86 5.00 -34.97
CA LEU A 15 21.59 4.10 -35.87
C LEU A 15 21.97 2.78 -35.19
N LYS A 16 22.48 2.84 -33.96
CA LYS A 16 22.79 1.63 -33.17
C LYS A 16 21.53 0.81 -32.89
N ALA A 17 20.42 1.47 -32.51
CA ALA A 17 19.14 0.82 -32.27
C ALA A 17 18.59 0.13 -33.52
N ARG A 18 18.70 0.75 -34.70
CA ARG A 18 18.33 0.12 -35.99
C ARG A 18 19.14 -1.13 -36.28
N ARG A 19 20.46 -1.11 -36.03
CA ARG A 19 21.31 -2.30 -36.21
C ARG A 19 20.88 -3.44 -35.30
N ILE A 20 20.61 -3.15 -34.02
CA ILE A 20 20.16 -4.14 -33.04
C ILE A 20 18.77 -4.68 -33.40
N SER A 21 17.85 -3.80 -33.80
CA SER A 21 16.50 -4.15 -34.25
C SER A 21 16.53 -5.15 -35.41
N ARG A 22 17.34 -4.90 -36.43
CA ARG A 22 17.53 -5.82 -37.58
C ARG A 22 18.12 -7.15 -37.14
N LYS A 23 19.17 -7.13 -36.29
CA LYS A 23 19.80 -8.36 -35.79
C LYS A 23 18.84 -9.24 -34.99
N ARG A 24 17.92 -8.64 -34.23
CA ARG A 24 16.96 -9.34 -33.37
C ARG A 24 15.61 -9.65 -34.05
N GLY A 25 15.38 -9.16 -35.26
CA GLY A 25 14.09 -9.31 -35.95
C GLY A 25 12.91 -8.60 -35.25
N LYS A 26 13.17 -7.62 -34.38
CA LYS A 26 12.14 -6.88 -33.62
C LYS A 26 12.21 -5.40 -33.95
N SER A 27 11.06 -4.73 -34.08
CA SER A 27 11.02 -3.28 -34.27
C SER A 27 11.56 -2.52 -33.06
N ILE A 28 12.11 -1.32 -33.28
CA ILE A 28 12.60 -0.46 -32.19
C ILE A 28 11.47 -0.15 -31.22
N SER A 29 10.28 0.19 -31.72
CA SER A 29 9.12 0.50 -30.87
C SER A 29 8.77 -0.68 -29.96
N ARG A 30 8.77 -1.91 -30.48
CA ARG A 30 8.49 -3.11 -29.67
C ARG A 30 9.56 -3.34 -28.60
N MET A 31 10.83 -3.13 -28.92
CA MET A 31 11.90 -3.26 -27.93
C MET A 31 11.80 -2.22 -26.81
N VAL A 32 11.42 -0.98 -27.15
CA VAL A 32 11.21 0.09 -26.16
C VAL A 32 9.99 -0.21 -25.29
N GLU A 33 8.90 -0.67 -25.88
CA GLU A 33 7.69 -1.07 -25.14
C GLU A 33 7.97 -2.22 -24.16
N GLU A 34 8.64 -3.29 -24.62
CA GLU A 34 9.06 -4.40 -23.76
C GLU A 34 9.96 -3.91 -22.61
N TYR A 35 10.87 -2.98 -22.87
CA TYR A 35 11.74 -2.42 -21.84
C TYR A 35 10.98 -1.58 -20.81
N LEU A 36 10.10 -0.67 -21.25
CA LEU A 36 9.28 0.16 -20.37
C LEU A 36 8.36 -0.71 -19.50
N ASN A 37 7.72 -1.73 -20.10
CA ASN A 37 6.91 -2.69 -19.35
C ASN A 37 7.75 -3.44 -18.31
N SER A 38 8.99 -3.84 -18.64
CA SER A 38 9.86 -4.50 -17.68
C SER A 38 10.26 -3.62 -16.49
N ILE A 39 10.33 -2.29 -16.67
CA ILE A 39 10.56 -1.34 -15.58
C ILE A 39 9.30 -1.22 -14.73
N ILE A 40 8.16 -1.01 -15.35
CA ILE A 40 6.87 -0.87 -14.67
C ILE A 40 6.54 -2.13 -13.87
N GLU A 41 6.78 -3.32 -14.41
CA GLU A 41 6.61 -4.58 -13.70
C GLU A 41 7.54 -4.71 -12.49
N LYS A 42 8.76 -4.16 -12.56
CA LYS A 42 9.67 -4.15 -11.41
C LYS A 42 9.21 -3.17 -10.33
N GLU A 43 8.70 -2.01 -10.73
CA GLU A 43 8.12 -1.04 -9.80
C GLU A 43 6.82 -1.58 -9.18
N ASN A 44 5.94 -2.18 -9.96
CA ASN A 44 4.70 -2.78 -9.45
C ASN A 44 4.91 -4.06 -8.63
N LYS A 45 6.10 -4.69 -8.72
CA LYS A 45 6.52 -5.79 -7.85
C LYS A 45 6.98 -5.34 -6.46
N THR A 46 7.09 -4.03 -6.20
CA THR A 46 6.97 -3.58 -4.82
C THR A 46 5.51 -3.81 -4.45
N GLU A 47 5.22 -4.95 -3.82
CA GLU A 47 3.91 -5.23 -3.23
C GLU A 47 3.45 -3.93 -2.57
N THR A 48 2.36 -3.34 -3.08
CA THR A 48 1.86 -2.12 -2.47
C THR A 48 1.62 -2.41 -0.99
N ALA A 49 1.82 -1.44 -0.09
CA ALA A 49 1.56 -1.67 1.33
C ALA A 49 0.16 -2.27 1.56
N ILE A 50 -0.79 -1.95 0.67
CA ILE A 50 -2.14 -2.50 0.60
C ILE A 50 -2.15 -4.00 0.25
N ASP A 51 -1.36 -4.47 -0.71
CA ASP A 51 -1.25 -5.89 -1.05
C ASP A 51 -0.62 -6.72 0.08
N GLN A 52 0.38 -6.16 0.77
CA GLN A 52 0.98 -6.79 1.95
C GLN A 52 -0.02 -6.91 3.10
N ILE A 53 -0.76 -5.84 3.36
CA ILE A 53 -1.84 -5.82 4.36
C ILE A 53 -2.92 -6.82 3.97
N ASN A 54 -3.34 -6.87 2.70
CA ASN A 54 -4.37 -7.80 2.25
C ASN A 54 -3.92 -9.26 2.40
N LYS A 55 -2.67 -9.59 2.03
CA LYS A 55 -2.09 -10.93 2.21
C LYS A 55 -1.98 -11.33 3.67
N LEU A 56 -1.65 -10.39 4.57
CA LEU A 56 -1.66 -10.61 6.01
C LEU A 56 -3.08 -10.81 6.56
N MET A 57 -4.07 -10.10 6.00
CA MET A 57 -5.46 -10.10 6.45
C MET A 57 -6.33 -11.21 5.85
N GLU A 58 -5.94 -11.82 4.73
CA GLU A 58 -6.60 -12.98 4.09
C GLU A 58 -7.00 -14.10 5.08
N PRO A 59 -6.11 -14.62 5.95
CA PRO A 59 -6.48 -15.66 6.92
C PRO A 59 -7.45 -15.19 8.00
N TYR A 60 -7.58 -13.87 8.22
CA TYR A 60 -8.47 -13.27 9.21
C TYR A 60 -9.81 -12.85 8.61
N ARG A 61 -9.90 -12.52 7.31
CA ARG A 61 -11.14 -12.14 6.62
C ARG A 61 -12.27 -13.16 6.79
N LYS A 62 -11.95 -14.46 6.84
CA LYS A 62 -12.95 -15.53 7.05
C LYS A 62 -13.30 -15.79 8.52
N LYS A 63 -12.44 -15.38 9.45
CA LYS A 63 -12.64 -15.60 10.90
C LYS A 63 -13.28 -14.40 11.60
N ILE A 64 -13.10 -13.20 11.05
CA ILE A 64 -13.69 -11.97 11.59
C ILE A 64 -15.12 -11.85 11.05
N LYS A 65 -16.10 -12.21 11.88
CA LYS A 65 -17.49 -11.82 11.66
C LYS A 65 -17.61 -10.34 12.01
N LEU A 66 -17.45 -9.47 11.01
CA LEU A 66 -17.76 -8.05 11.18
C LEU A 66 -19.28 -7.94 11.33
N PRO A 67 -19.80 -7.36 12.43
CA PRO A 67 -21.22 -7.11 12.55
C PRO A 67 -21.63 -6.14 11.43
N GLU A 68 -22.70 -6.44 10.70
CA GLU A 68 -23.16 -5.65 9.54
C GLU A 68 -23.48 -4.18 9.89
N LYS A 69 -23.67 -3.87 11.18
CA LYS A 69 -23.98 -2.55 11.69
C LYS A 69 -23.12 -2.23 12.91
N VAL A 70 -21.83 -2.01 12.71
CA VAL A 70 -20.99 -1.36 13.75
C VAL A 70 -20.89 0.12 13.41
N ASP A 71 -21.51 0.97 14.22
CA ASP A 71 -21.14 2.39 14.23
C ASP A 71 -19.79 2.51 14.96
N TYR A 72 -18.71 2.43 14.17
CA TYR A 72 -17.34 2.56 14.65
C TYR A 72 -17.12 3.81 15.52
N LYS A 73 -17.89 4.88 15.27
CA LYS A 73 -17.78 6.13 16.03
C LYS A 73 -18.30 5.98 17.45
N GLU A 74 -19.40 5.24 17.64
CA GLU A 74 -19.94 4.95 18.97
C GLU A 74 -19.03 4.01 19.76
N MET A 75 -18.45 3.00 19.10
CA MET A 75 -17.55 2.05 19.75
C MET A 75 -16.29 2.74 20.30
N VAL A 76 -15.70 3.66 19.52
CA VAL A 76 -14.54 4.45 19.96
C VAL A 76 -14.90 5.41 21.09
N ARG A 77 -16.12 5.98 21.08
CA ARG A 77 -16.60 6.84 22.19
C ARG A 77 -16.72 6.07 23.49
N GLN A 78 -17.31 4.88 23.46
CA GLN A 78 -17.47 4.03 24.65
C GLN A 78 -16.12 3.62 25.23
N TRP A 79 -15.18 3.17 24.39
CA TRP A 79 -13.82 2.83 24.83
C TRP A 79 -13.12 4.00 25.53
N ARG A 80 -13.17 5.19 24.93
CA ARG A 80 -12.59 6.38 25.58
C ARG A 80 -13.24 6.68 26.92
N TYR A 81 -14.57 6.57 27.00
CA TYR A 81 -15.30 6.80 28.24
C TYR A 81 -14.90 5.80 29.33
N GLU A 82 -14.80 4.52 29.01
CA GLU A 82 -14.34 3.48 29.94
C GLU A 82 -12.92 3.72 30.44
N ASP A 83 -12.01 4.14 29.56
CA ASP A 83 -10.63 4.48 29.94
C ASP A 83 -10.59 5.70 30.87
N TYR A 84 -11.39 6.74 30.60
CA TYR A 84 -11.53 7.89 31.49
C TYR A 84 -12.07 7.48 32.87
N MET A 85 -13.08 6.61 32.91
CA MET A 85 -13.66 6.12 34.16
C MET A 85 -12.67 5.28 34.96
N LYS A 86 -11.94 4.35 34.32
CA LYS A 86 -10.89 3.55 34.98
C LYS A 86 -9.78 4.43 35.55
N GLU A 87 -9.36 5.46 34.82
CA GLU A 87 -8.35 6.41 35.27
C GLU A 87 -8.86 7.23 36.47
N SER A 88 -10.13 7.65 36.45
CA SER A 88 -10.76 8.34 37.58
C SER A 88 -10.85 7.46 38.83
N GLU A 89 -11.22 6.19 38.70
CA GLU A 89 -11.28 5.25 39.82
C GLU A 89 -9.91 4.97 40.43
N LYS A 90 -8.86 4.87 39.59
CA LYS A 90 -7.48 4.74 40.05
C LYS A 90 -7.05 5.95 40.89
N ARG A 91 -7.43 7.16 40.47
CA ARG A 91 -7.14 8.40 41.20
C ARG A 91 -7.91 8.50 42.52
N MET A 92 -9.15 8.02 42.58
CA MET A 92 -9.91 7.98 43.83
C MET A 92 -9.36 6.93 44.82
N LYS A 93 -8.88 5.79 44.32
CA LYS A 93 -8.24 4.75 45.15
C LYS A 93 -6.86 5.18 45.66
N SER A 94 -6.15 6.07 44.96
CA SER A 94 -4.85 6.59 45.39
C SER A 94 -4.96 7.71 46.43
N THR A 95 -6.02 8.52 46.40
CA THR A 95 -6.30 9.54 47.42
C THR A 95 -6.88 8.96 48.70
N GLY A 96 -7.69 7.89 48.63
CA GLY A 96 -8.22 7.18 49.80
C GLY A 96 -7.14 6.53 50.68
N LYS A 97 -6.02 6.08 50.10
CA LYS A 97 -4.88 5.51 50.84
C LYS A 97 -4.07 6.53 51.64
N LYS A 98 -4.17 7.83 51.33
CA LYS A 98 -3.45 8.91 52.05
C LYS A 98 -4.18 9.42 53.30
N SER A 99 -5.40 8.94 53.59
CA SER A 99 -6.20 9.37 54.75
C SER A 99 -6.23 8.38 55.92
N LYS A 100 -5.42 7.30 55.87
CA LYS A 100 -5.31 6.28 56.92
C LYS A 100 -3.86 6.06 57.41
N GLN A 101 -3.03 7.09 57.38
CA GLN A 101 -1.76 7.15 58.11
C GLN A 101 -1.77 8.35 59.04
#